data_AF-A0A955QXC2-F1
#
_entry.id   AF-A0A955QXC2-F1
#
_cell.length_a   1.000
_cell.length_b   1.000
_cell.length_c   1.000
_cell.angle_alpha   90.00
_cell.angle_beta   90.00
_cell.angle_gamma   90.00
#
_symmetry.space_group_name_H-M   'P 1'
#
loop_
_entity.id
_entity.type
_entity.pdbx_description
1 polymer ?
#
loop_
_entity_poly.entity_id
_entity_poly.type
_entity_poly.pdbx_seq_one_letter_code
_entity_poly.pdbx_strand_id
1 'polypeptide(L)'
;MSIAKSKKNTLRITEILHERGSSMVEEISKVPDVQLLSRALREIIVDELGDEFFQRGLREDGEPNEYGLELENLTDACGLAWD
;
A
#
# COMPACT_ATOMS: atom_id res chain seq x y z
N MET A 1 -9.76 0.07 13.41
CA MET A 1 -9.47 -1.06 12.52
C MET A 1 -9.11 -2.30 13.33
N SER A 2 -9.66 -3.47 13.00
CA SER A 2 -9.29 -4.72 13.67
C SER A 2 -7.84 -5.08 13.36
N ILE A 3 -7.06 -5.49 14.37
CA ILE A 3 -5.63 -5.86 14.24
C ILE A 3 -5.38 -6.85 13.09
N ALA A 4 -6.33 -7.74 12.83
CA ALA A 4 -6.28 -8.71 11.73
C ALA A 4 -6.32 -8.07 10.33
N LYS A 5 -7.09 -6.99 10.14
CA LYS A 5 -7.18 -6.27 8.85
C LYS A 5 -5.87 -5.52 8.58
N SER A 6 -5.27 -4.91 9.61
CA SER A 6 -4.00 -4.19 9.51
C SER A 6 -2.84 -5.10 9.12
N LYS A 7 -2.74 -6.29 9.75
CA LYS A 7 -1.74 -7.29 9.39
C LYS A 7 -1.89 -7.80 7.97
N LYS A 8 -3.12 -8.07 7.53
CA LYS A 8 -3.40 -8.53 6.16
C LYS A 8 -2.94 -7.49 5.12
N ASN A 9 -3.25 -6.22 5.37
CA ASN A 9 -2.84 -5.13 4.47
C ASN A 9 -1.32 -4.93 4.47
N THR A 10 -0.67 -4.99 5.64
CA THR A 10 0.79 -4.92 5.74
C THR A 10 1.48 -6.04 4.95
N LEU A 11 0.99 -7.27 5.07
CA LEU A 11 1.49 -8.40 4.29
C LEU A 11 1.30 -8.18 2.80
N ARG A 12 0.11 -7.73 2.38
CA ARG A 12 -0.20 -7.46 0.97
C ARG A 12 0.73 -6.39 0.37
N ILE A 13 0.95 -5.30 1.11
CA ILE A 13 1.88 -4.22 0.72
C ILE A 13 3.30 -4.79 0.58
N THR A 14 3.73 -5.58 1.56
CA THR A 14 5.07 -6.20 1.55
C THR A 14 5.25 -7.11 0.33
N GLU A 15 4.25 -7.91 -0.01
CA GLU A 15 4.27 -8.80 -1.18
C GLU A 15 4.42 -8.00 -2.48
N ILE A 16 3.61 -6.95 -2.68
CA ILE A 16 3.67 -6.11 -3.89
C ILE A 16 5.04 -5.44 -4.03
N LEU A 17 5.57 -4.88 -2.94
CA LEU A 17 6.88 -4.22 -2.94
C LEU A 17 8.01 -5.23 -3.15
N HIS A 18 7.87 -6.45 -2.63
CA HIS A 18 8.83 -7.53 -2.85
C HIS A 18 8.81 -8.01 -4.31
N GLU A 19 7.64 -8.14 -4.94
CA GLU A 19 7.51 -8.45 -6.38
C GLU A 19 8.23 -7.40 -7.26
N ARG A 20 8.24 -6.14 -6.83
CA ARG A 20 8.97 -5.04 -7.50
C ARG A 20 10.47 -4.97 -7.20
N GLY A 21 10.96 -5.71 -6.21
CA GLY A 21 12.32 -5.55 -5.72
C GLY A 21 12.58 -4.22 -5.04
N SER A 22 11.54 -3.61 -4.45
CA SER A 22 11.68 -2.34 -3.71
C SER A 22 12.54 -2.54 -2.46
N SER A 23 13.43 -1.59 -2.19
CA SER A 23 14.21 -1.56 -0.94
C SER A 23 13.35 -1.32 0.30
N MET A 24 12.08 -0.92 0.13
CA MET A 24 11.15 -0.66 1.23
C MET A 24 10.75 -1.93 2.00
N VAL A 25 10.90 -3.10 1.39
CA VAL A 25 10.58 -4.40 2.02
C VAL A 25 11.38 -4.57 3.33
N GLU A 26 12.64 -4.15 3.34
CA GLU A 26 13.47 -4.21 4.55
C GLU A 26 12.93 -3.32 5.66
N GLU A 27 12.46 -2.11 5.33
CA GLU A 27 11.91 -1.17 6.30
C GLU A 27 10.56 -1.66 6.86
N ILE A 28 9.70 -2.21 6.01
CA ILE A 28 8.40 -2.76 6.42
C ILE A 28 8.59 -3.99 7.30
N SER A 29 9.56 -4.86 6.98
CA SER A 29 9.84 -6.07 7.78
C SER A 29 10.26 -5.78 9.23
N LYS A 30 10.76 -4.57 9.50
CA LYS A 30 11.20 -4.13 10.84
C LYS A 30 10.03 -3.71 11.73
N VAL A 31 8.85 -3.51 11.17
CA VAL A 31 7.65 -3.07 11.90
C VAL A 31 6.54 -4.12 11.81
N PRO A 32 5.73 -4.28 12.87
CA PRO A 32 4.58 -5.18 12.82
C PRO A 32 3.41 -4.64 11.99
N ASP A 33 3.43 -3.34 11.65
CA ASP A 33 2.37 -2.62 10.94
C ASP A 33 2.97 -1.44 10.16
N VAL A 34 2.58 -1.27 8.89
CA VAL A 34 3.01 -0.14 8.04
C VAL A 34 2.64 1.23 8.64
N GLN A 35 1.61 1.32 9.49
CA GLN A 35 1.24 2.58 10.16
C GLN A 35 2.30 3.08 11.14
N LEU A 36 3.19 2.19 11.60
CA LEU A 36 4.28 2.55 12.50
C LEU A 36 5.49 3.14 11.75
N LEU A 37 5.48 3.08 10.42
CA LEU A 37 6.50 3.73 9.60
C LEU A 37 6.33 5.25 9.62
N SER A 38 7.43 5.95 9.34
CA SER A 38 7.40 7.39 9.15
C SER A 38 6.42 7.76 8.03
N ARG A 39 5.79 8.94 8.14
CA ARG A 39 4.87 9.42 7.11
C ARG A 39 5.52 9.44 5.72
N ALA A 40 6.77 9.87 5.62
CA ALA A 40 7.51 9.89 4.36
C ALA A 40 7.64 8.49 3.73
N LEU A 41 7.91 7.46 4.54
CA LEU A 41 7.93 6.09 4.04
C LEU A 41 6.54 5.62 3.62
N ARG A 42 5.50 5.96 4.38
CA ARG A 42 4.12 5.61 4.01
C ARG A 42 3.71 6.26 2.68
N GLU A 43 4.16 7.49 2.41
CA GLU A 43 3.88 8.20 1.16
C GLU A 43 4.57 7.51 -0.03
N ILE A 44 5.85 7.15 0.11
CA ILE A 44 6.58 6.42 -0.94
C ILE A 44 5.93 5.04 -1.21
N ILE A 45 5.45 4.34 -0.17
CA ILE A 45 4.71 3.08 -0.35
C ILE A 45 3.48 3.29 -1.23
N VAL A 46 2.69 4.35 -0.97
CA VAL A 46 1.48 4.64 -1.75
C VAL A 46 1.81 4.97 -3.20
N ASP A 47 2.87 5.74 -3.43
CA ASP A 47 3.34 6.04 -4.79
C ASP A 47 3.74 4.76 -5.54
N GLU A 48 4.51 3.87 -4.89
CA GLU A 48 4.91 2.59 -5.48
C GLU A 48 3.73 1.66 -5.78
N LEU A 49 2.73 1.63 -4.88
CA LEU A 49 1.49 0.89 -5.10
C LEU A 49 0.71 1.48 -6.29
N GLY A 50 0.58 2.82 -6.35
CA GLY A 50 -0.07 3.53 -7.45
C GLY A 50 0.54 3.16 -8.80
N ASP A 51 1.87 3.19 -8.89
CA ASP A 51 2.61 2.77 -10.09
C ASP A 51 2.38 1.29 -10.43
N GLU A 52 2.22 0.39 -9.44
CA GLU A 52 1.93 -1.04 -9.68
C GLU A 52 0.55 -1.25 -10.26
N PHE A 53 -0.46 -0.65 -9.64
CA PHE A 53 -1.82 -0.79 -10.13
C PHE A 53 -1.96 -0.12 -11.50
N PHE A 54 -1.30 1.02 -11.74
CA PHE A 54 -1.24 1.65 -13.05
C PHE A 54 -0.68 0.71 -14.13
N GLN A 55 0.45 0.05 -13.84
CA GLN A 55 1.04 -0.93 -14.76
C GLN A 55 0.15 -2.17 -14.98
N ARG A 56 -0.60 -2.59 -13.96
CA ARG A 56 -1.58 -3.69 -14.06
C ARG A 56 -2.88 -3.31 -14.79
N GLY A 57 -2.99 -2.07 -15.27
CA GLY A 57 -4.11 -1.60 -16.07
C GLY A 57 -5.17 -0.83 -15.29
N LEU A 58 -4.83 -0.29 -14.10
CA LEU A 58 -5.61 0.76 -13.45
C LEU A 58 -5.64 1.98 -14.39
N ARG A 59 -6.66 2.06 -15.24
CA ARG A 59 -6.90 3.22 -16.09
C ARG A 59 -7.50 4.34 -15.24
N GLU A 60 -7.11 5.58 -15.53
CA GLU A 60 -7.67 6.82 -14.95
C GLU A 60 -9.16 7.05 -15.31
N ASP A 61 -9.78 6.14 -16.09
CA ASP A 61 -11.20 6.22 -16.41
C ASP A 61 -11.99 6.10 -15.10
N GLY A 62 -12.66 7.19 -14.71
CA GLY A 62 -13.16 7.50 -13.35
C GLY A 62 -14.25 6.59 -12.76
N GLU A 63 -14.32 5.31 -13.14
CA GLU A 63 -15.07 4.29 -12.44
C GLU A 63 -14.14 3.48 -11.51
N PRO A 64 -14.51 3.29 -10.22
CA PRO A 64 -13.73 2.46 -9.31
C PRO A 64 -13.74 1.01 -9.78
N ASN A 65 -12.62 0.58 -10.37
CA ASN A 65 -12.37 -0.81 -10.70
C ASN A 65 -11.77 -1.56 -9.47
N GLU A 66 -11.65 -2.89 -9.55
CA GLU A 66 -11.14 -3.73 -8.45
C GLU A 66 -9.76 -3.27 -7.93
N TYR A 67 -8.90 -2.80 -8.84
CA TYR A 67 -7.57 -2.30 -8.50
C TYR A 67 -7.60 -0.93 -7.83
N GLY A 68 -8.57 -0.06 -8.18
CA GLY A 68 -8.75 1.25 -7.56
C GLY A 68 -9.22 1.13 -6.12
N LEU A 69 -10.18 0.23 -5.89
CA LEU A 69 -10.62 -0.13 -4.54
C LEU A 69 -9.49 -0.80 -3.73
N GLU A 70 -8.65 -1.64 -4.35
CA GLU A 70 -7.49 -2.21 -3.68
C GLU A 70 -6.48 -1.11 -3.29
N LEU A 71 -6.13 -0.21 -4.20
CA LEU A 71 -5.23 0.92 -3.94
C LEU A 71 -5.74 1.83 -2.81
N GLU A 72 -7.03 2.17 -2.81
CA GLU A 72 -7.67 2.95 -1.74
C GLU A 72 -7.55 2.22 -0.40
N ASN A 73 -7.90 0.92 -0.36
CA ASN A 73 -7.80 0.12 0.87
C ASN A 73 -6.36 0.00 1.41
N LEU A 74 -5.36 -0.05 0.54
CA LEU A 74 -3.95 -0.12 0.94
C LEU A 74 -3.40 1.27 1.34
N THR A 75 -3.88 2.34 0.70
CA THR A 75 -3.57 3.74 1.07
C THR A 75 -4.16 4.09 2.44
N ASP A 76 -5.39 3.66 2.70
CA ASP A 76 -6.03 3.73 4.02
C ASP A 76 -5.23 2.94 5.06
N ALA A 77 -4.70 1.77 4.70
CA ALA A 77 -3.85 0.99 5.59
C ALA A 77 -2.58 1.74 5.95
N CYS A 78 -2.02 2.51 5.01
CA CYS A 78 -0.91 3.41 5.25
C CYS A 78 -1.30 4.62 6.11
N GLY A 79 -2.55 4.80 6.51
CA GLY A 79 -2.99 5.92 7.34
C GLY A 79 -2.72 7.27 6.69
N LEU A 80 -2.82 7.31 5.35
CA LEU A 80 -2.67 8.50 4.52
C LEU A 80 -3.99 8.95 3.89
N ALA A 81 -5.07 8.19 4.15
CA ALA A 81 -6.43 8.65 3.90
C ALA A 81 -6.62 10.01 4.57
N TRP A 82 -7.03 10.99 3.76
CA TRP A 82 -7.27 12.36 4.23
C TRP A 82 -8.35 12.34 5.31
N ASP A 83 -8.03 12.88 6.48
CA ASP A 83 -9.03 13.44 7.42
C ASP A 83 -9.30 14.90 7.01
#